data_AF-X1A2Y7-F1
#
_entry.id   AF-X1A2Y7-F1
#
_cell.length_a   1.000
_cell.length_b   1.000
_cell.length_c   1.000
_cell.angle_alpha   90.00
_cell.angle_beta   90.00
_cell.angle_gamma   90.00
#
_symmetry.space_group_name_H-M   'P 1'
#
loop_
_entity.id
_entity.type
_entity.pdbx_description
1 polymer ?
#
loop_
_entity_poly.entity_id
_entity_poly.type
_entity_poly.pdbx_seq_one_letter_code
_entity_poly.pdbx_strand_id
1 'polypeptide(L)' 'MNILWMALDTQRADHLSCYGYPRNTSPNLDALAAEGVLFENYISSSAHTTPAFSSMFTGQEPFHHGVIATL' A
#
# COMPACT_ATOMS: atom_id res chain seq x y z
N MET A 1 7.48 22.40 1.80
CA MET A 1 7.26 20.98 2.17
C MET A 1 6.71 20.29 0.96
N ASN A 2 7.34 19.20 0.53
CA ASN A 2 6.93 18.42 -0.63
C ASN A 2 6.50 17.03 -0.16
N ILE A 3 5.52 16.43 -0.83
CA ILE A 3 5.01 15.10 -0.49
C ILE A 3 5.23 14.18 -1.69
N LEU A 4 5.91 13.06 -1.48
CA LEU A 4 6.00 11.96 -2.44
C LEU A 4 5.08 10.84 -1.95
N TRP A 5 4.07 10.52 -2.75
CA TRP A 5 3.17 9.40 -2.50
C TRP A 5 3.47 8.28 -3.49
N MET A 6 3.82 7.10 -2.97
CA MET A 6 4.18 5.92 -3.76
C MET A 6 3.27 4.76 -3.37
N ALA A 7 2.69 4.10 -4.36
CA ALA A 7 1.89 2.90 -4.20
C ALA A 7 2.43 1.79 -5.10
N LEU A 8 2.35 0.54 -4.64
CA LEU A 8 2.77 -0.65 -5.37
C LEU A 8 1.53 -1.46 -5.74
N ASP A 9 1.42 -1.89 -6.99
CA ASP A 9 0.29 -2.71 -7.43
C ASP A 9 0.55 -4.19 -7.12
N THR A 10 -0.45 -4.87 -6.56
CA THR A 10 -0.43 -6.31 -6.22
C THR A 10 0.63 -6.79 -5.23
N GLN A 11 1.42 -5.89 -4.63
CA GLN A 11 2.51 -6.29 -3.74
C GLN A 11 1.99 -6.78 -2.39
N ARG A 12 2.46 -7.96 -1.97
CA ARG A 12 2.18 -8.49 -0.63
C ARG A 12 3.18 -7.95 0.38
N ALA A 13 2.69 -7.61 1.58
CA ALA A 13 3.56 -7.19 2.69
C ALA A 13 4.58 -8.28 3.05
N ASP A 14 4.16 -9.54 3.11
CA ASP A 14 5.03 -10.68 3.44
C ASP A 14 6.08 -11.04 2.37
N HIS A 15 6.19 -10.25 1.29
CA HIS A 15 7.23 -10.37 0.26
C HIS A 15 8.24 -9.21 0.30
N LEU A 16 8.20 -8.40 1.35
CA LEU A 16 9.15 -7.34 1.66
C LEU A 16 10.03 -7.75 2.85
N SER A 17 11.34 -7.55 2.76
CA SER A 17 12.27 -7.96 3.83
C SER A 17 12.04 -7.18 5.13
N CYS A 18 11.61 -5.91 5.07
CA CYS A 18 11.18 -5.14 6.24
C CYS A 18 9.98 -5.72 7.00
N TYR A 19 9.20 -6.61 6.38
CA TYR A 19 8.10 -7.35 7.01
C TYR A 19 8.47 -8.82 7.33
N GLY A 20 9.75 -9.18 7.26
CA GLY A 20 10.25 -10.51 7.62
C GLY A 20 10.41 -11.50 6.47
N TYR A 21 10.35 -11.05 5.21
CA TYR A 21 10.62 -11.94 4.07
C TYR A 21 12.09 -12.41 4.08
N PRO A 22 12.40 -13.72 3.90
CA PRO A 22 13.75 -14.23 4.05
C PRO A 22 14.71 -13.81 2.92
N ARG A 23 14.20 -13.29 1.81
CA ARG A 23 15.01 -12.79 0.69
C ARG A 23 15.09 -11.27 0.76
N ASN A 24 16.27 -10.72 0.45
CA ASN A 24 16.47 -9.28 0.33
C ASN A 24 15.85 -8.75 -0.98
N THR A 25 14.53 -8.57 -0.99
CA THR A 25 13.77 -8.11 -2.16
C THR A 25 13.55 -6.61 -2.17
N SER A 26 13.69 -5.94 -1.03
CA SER A 26 13.26 -4.55 -0.86
C SER A 26 14.24 -3.64 -0.12
N PRO A 27 15.57 -3.67 -0.40
CA PRO A 27 16.56 -2.96 0.42
C PRO A 27 16.31 -1.45 0.56
N ASN A 28 15.75 -0.79 -0.47
CA ASN A 28 15.41 0.64 -0.40
C ASN A 28 14.18 0.92 0.48
N LEU A 29 13.20 0.01 0.50
CA LEU A 29 12.03 0.12 1.37
C LEU A 29 12.39 -0.23 2.82
N ASP A 30 13.35 -1.14 3.01
CA ASP A 30 13.89 -1.48 4.32
C ASP A 30 14.60 -0.28 4.96
N ALA A 31 15.42 0.45 4.19
CA ALA A 31 16.05 1.68 4.65
C ALA A 31 15.00 2.74 5.01
N LEU A 32 13.95 2.91 4.19
CA LEU A 32 12.85 3.83 4.47
C LEU A 32 12.08 3.45 5.75
N ALA A 33 11.85 2.15 5.97
CA ALA A 33 11.18 1.65 7.16
C ALA A 33 12.03 1.87 8.43
N ALA A 34 13.36 1.74 8.34
CA ALA A 34 14.27 1.93 9.47
C ALA A 34 14.38 3.41 9.92
N GLU A 35 14.22 4.35 8.99
CA GLU A 35 14.27 5.80 9.28
C GLU A 35 12.88 6.40 9.55
N GLY A 36 11.81 5.63 9.32
CA GLY A 36 10.43 6.09 9.36
C GLY A 36 9.54 5.30 10.31
N VAL A 37 8.28 5.14 9.91
CA VAL A 37 7.28 4.34 10.65
C VAL A 37 6.80 3.22 9.75
N LEU A 38 6.92 1.98 10.22
CA LEU A 38 6.39 0.79 9.58
C LEU A 38 5.03 0.42 10.18
N PHE A 39 3.97 0.44 9.38
CA PHE A 39 2.65 -0.02 9.82
C PHE A 39 2.55 -1.53 9.60
N GLU A 40 2.44 -2.30 10.69
CA GLU A 40 2.23 -3.76 10.65
C GLU A 40 0.77 -4.14 10.34
N ASN A 41 -0.16 -3.21 10.55
CA ASN A 41 -1.59 -3.41 10.33
C ASN A 41 -2.15 -2.30 9.42
N TYR A 42 -1.96 -2.46 8.11
CA TYR A 42 -2.52 -1.59 7.07
C TYR A 42 -3.45 -2.39 6.17
N ILE A 43 -4.75 -2.09 6.19
CA ILE A 43 -5.78 -2.87 5.50
C ILE A 43 -6.31 -2.06 4.31
N SER A 44 -6.31 -2.68 3.13
CA SER A 44 -6.89 -2.07 1.92
C SER A 44 -8.41 -2.00 2.02
N SER A 45 -9.01 -0.91 1.55
CA SER A 45 -10.47 -0.74 1.44
C SER A 45 -11.10 -1.68 0.40
N SER A 46 -10.30 -2.23 -0.51
CA SER A 46 -10.75 -3.19 -1.52
C SER A 46 -9.63 -4.15 -1.95
N ALA A 47 -10.01 -5.35 -2.40
CA ALA A 47 -9.10 -6.30 -3.02
C ALA A 47 -8.80 -5.98 -4.50
N HIS A 48 -9.56 -5.08 -5.13
CA HIS A 48 -9.39 -4.69 -6.52
C HIS A 48 -8.57 -3.39 -6.63
N THR A 49 -7.66 -3.31 -7.61
CA THR A 49 -6.75 -2.18 -7.81
C THR A 49 -7.49 -0.85 -7.98
N THR A 50 -8.45 -0.75 -8.91
CA THR A 50 -9.13 0.53 -9.20
C THR A 50 -9.92 1.07 -8.00
N PRO A 51 -10.77 0.28 -7.31
CA PRO A 51 -11.42 0.73 -6.07
C PRO A 51 -10.43 1.14 -4.97
N ALA A 52 -9.41 0.32 -4.70
CA ALA A 52 -8.45 0.60 -3.63
C ALA A 52 -7.69 1.91 -3.86
N PHE A 53 -7.17 2.12 -5.07
CA PHE A 53 -6.49 3.37 -5.43
C PHE A 53 -7.46 4.56 -5.38
N SER A 54 -8.71 4.39 -5.84
CA SER A 54 -9.73 5.44 -5.75
C SER A 54 -9.99 5.86 -4.30
N SER A 55 -10.05 4.91 -3.37
CA SER A 55 -10.17 5.19 -1.93
C SER A 55 -8.95 5.96 -1.41
N MET A 56 -7.74 5.62 -1.84
CA MET A 56 -6.52 6.33 -1.42
C MET A 56 -6.50 7.81 -1.85
N PHE A 57 -7.02 8.13 -3.04
CA PHE A 57 -7.09 9.52 -3.51
C PHE A 57 -8.25 10.32 -2.92
N THR A 58 -9.37 9.67 -2.61
CA THR A 58 -10.59 10.34 -2.14
C THR A 58 -10.74 10.36 -0.63
N GLY A 59 -10.05 9.47 0.09
CA GLY A 59 -10.25 9.24 1.52
C GLY A 59 -11.64 8.66 1.85
N GLN A 60 -12.31 8.04 0.87
CA GLN A 60 -13.65 7.47 0.99
C GLN A 60 -13.62 5.96 0.78
N GLU A 61 -14.56 5.24 1.40
CA GLU A 61 -14.80 3.82 1.11
C GLU A 61 -15.38 3.61 -0.30
N PRO A 62 -15.19 2.42 -0.92
CA PRO A 62 -15.70 2.12 -2.27
C PRO A 62 -17.16 2.44 -2.50
N PHE A 63 -18.02 2.17 -1.52
CA PHE A 63 -19.45 2.45 -1.60
C PHE A 63 -19.79 3.94 -1.59
N HIS A 64 -18.92 4.79 -1.03
CA HIS A 64 -19.13 6.23 -0.98
C HIS A 64 -18.64 6.94 -2.25
N HIS A 65 -17.51 6.51 -2.84
CA HIS A 65 -17.02 7.10 -4.10
C HIS A 65 -17.55 6.39 -5.36
N GLY A 66 -18.29 5.29 -5.23
CA GLY A 66 -19.00 4.62 -6.33
C GLY A 66 -18.12 3.76 -7.26
N VAL A 67 -16.81 3.69 -7.04
CA VAL A 67 -15.88 2.83 -7.81
C VAL A 67 -15.72 1.52 -7.06
N ILE A 68 -16.58 0.55 -7.36
CA ILE A 68 -16.71 -0.69 -6.56
C ILE A 68 -16.04 -1.92 -7.18
N ALA A 69 -15.83 -1.94 -8.50
CA ALA A 69 -15.23 -3.06 -9.21
C ALA A 69 -14.45 -2.59 -10.45
N THR A 70 -13.54 -3.44 -10.92
CA THR A 70 -12.93 -3.33 -12.25
C THR A 70 -13.46 -4.49 -13.07
N LEU A 71 -13.86 -4.24 -14.33
CA LEU A 71 -14.34 -5.28 -15.25
C LEU A 71 -13.21 -6.26 -15.63
#